data_AF-A0A653S8A7-F1
#
_entry.id   AF-A0A653S8A7-F1
#
_cell.length_a   1.000
_cell.length_b   1.000
_cell.length_c   1.000
_cell.angle_alpha   90.00
_cell.angle_beta   90.00
_cell.angle_gamma   90.00
#
_symmetry.space_group_name_H-M   'P 1'
#
loop_
_entity.id
_entity.type
_entity.pdbx_description
1 polymer ?
#
loop_
_entity_poly.entity_id
_entity_poly.type
_entity_poly.pdbx_seq_one_letter_code
_entity_poly.pdbx_strand_id
1 'polypeptide(L)'
;MTERLYTLRIGQTDGRERSVQVRSETDVQAADAAAPLLSEGETILSISEIPDDGAVVADAPAPKSQAAELAPVTPGVAAAPQDIR
;
A
#
# COMPACT_ATOMS: atom_id res chain seq x y z
N MET A 1 17.03 13.54 -17.39
CA MET A 1 17.14 12.56 -16.30
C MET A 1 15.73 12.12 -15.99
N THR A 2 15.39 10.85 -16.20
CA THR A 2 14.01 10.32 -16.11
C THR A 2 13.95 9.32 -14.97
N GLU A 3 13.12 9.59 -13.96
CA GLU A 3 12.92 8.66 -12.84
C GLU A 3 12.13 7.44 -13.29
N ARG A 4 12.55 6.27 -12.82
CA ARG A 4 11.92 4.96 -13.06
C ARG A 4 11.59 4.30 -11.74
N LEU A 5 10.60 3.42 -11.75
CA LEU A 5 10.19 2.66 -10.57
C LEU A 5 10.91 1.30 -10.58
N TYR A 6 11.57 0.96 -9.48
CA TYR A 6 12.22 -0.34 -9.31
C TYR A 6 11.58 -1.10 -8.15
N THR A 7 11.32 -2.40 -8.35
CA THR A 7 11.01 -3.35 -7.28
C THR A 7 12.26 -4.13 -6.90
N LEU A 8 12.58 -4.13 -5.61
CA LEU A 8 13.63 -4.95 -5.03
C LEU A 8 13.01 -6.08 -4.22
N ARG A 9 13.41 -7.33 -4.50
CA ARG A 9 13.09 -8.48 -3.66
C ARG A 9 14.15 -8.57 -2.58
N ILE A 10 13.71 -8.54 -1.33
CA ILE A 10 14.56 -8.66 -0.15
C ILE A 10 14.25 -10.01 0.49
N GLY A 11 15.28 -10.83 0.66
CA GLY A 11 15.24 -12.09 1.37
C GLY A 11 15.75 -11.93 2.79
N GLN A 12 15.11 -12.61 3.73
CA GLN A 12 15.55 -12.72 5.11
C GLN A 12 16.19 -14.09 5.34
N THR A 13 17.09 -14.17 6.32
CA THR A 13 17.76 -15.42 6.72
C THR A 13 16.78 -16.54 7.11
N ASP A 14 15.61 -16.19 7.66
CA ASP A 14 14.51 -17.14 7.97
C ASP A 14 13.73 -17.64 6.73
N GLY A 15 14.14 -17.27 5.51
CA GLY A 15 13.49 -17.64 4.26
C GLY A 15 12.23 -16.82 3.93
N ARG A 16 11.94 -15.76 4.70
CA ARG A 16 10.89 -14.79 4.35
C ARG A 16 11.37 -13.88 3.23
N GLU A 17 10.46 -13.49 2.36
CA GLU A 17 10.74 -12.51 1.32
C GLU A 17 9.74 -11.35 1.38
N ARG A 18 10.22 -10.15 1.06
CA ARG A 18 9.39 -8.96 0.90
C ARG A 18 9.85 -8.16 -0.31
N SER A 19 8.93 -7.38 -0.87
CA SER A 19 9.20 -6.48 -1.98
C SER A 19 9.20 -5.03 -1.50
N VAL A 20 10.15 -4.24 -1.96
CA VAL A 20 10.22 -2.80 -1.71
C VAL A 20 10.30 -2.06 -3.04
N GLN A 21 9.56 -0.97 -3.16
CA GLN A 21 9.53 -0.14 -4.35
C GLN A 21 10.26 1.17 -4.10
N VAL A 22 11.17 1.55 -4.99
CA VAL A 22 11.92 2.81 -4.92
C VAL A 22 11.93 3.50 -6.29
N ARG A 23 11.92 4.83 -6.29
CA ARG A 23 12.12 5.62 -7.51
C ARG A 23 13.59 5.99 -7.64
N SER A 24 14.18 5.72 -8.79
CA SER A 24 15.58 5.99 -9.08
C SER A 24 15.80 6.14 -10.58
N GLU A 25 16.91 6.74 -10.99
CA GLU A 25 17.26 6.82 -12.42
C GLU A 25 17.88 5.50 -12.92
N THR A 26 18.62 4.80 -12.06
CA THR A 26 19.27 3.53 -12.37
C THR A 26 19.00 2.46 -11.31
N ASP A 27 19.22 1.21 -11.67
CA ASP A 27 19.18 0.04 -10.79
C ASP A 27 20.23 0.10 -9.67
N VAL A 28 21.41 0.62 -9.95
CA VAL A 28 22.47 0.85 -8.95
C VAL A 28 22.03 1.87 -7.91
N GLN A 29 21.40 2.97 -8.33
CA GLN A 29 20.84 3.95 -7.41
C GLN A 29 19.65 3.38 -6.63
N ALA A 30 18.85 2.52 -7.24
CA ALA A 30 17.76 1.83 -6.55
C ALA A 30 18.27 0.90 -5.44
N ALA A 31 19.39 0.20 -5.67
CA ALA A 31 20.04 -0.62 -4.65
C ALA A 31 20.54 0.22 -3.47
N ASP A 32 21.22 1.34 -3.76
CA ASP A 32 21.73 2.26 -2.74
C ASP A 32 20.59 2.90 -1.93
N ALA A 33 19.52 3.33 -2.62
CA ALA A 33 18.32 3.89 -1.98
C ALA A 33 17.59 2.86 -1.10
N ALA A 34 17.68 1.57 -1.44
CA ALA A 34 17.09 0.49 -0.65
C ALA A 34 17.97 0.04 0.52
N ALA A 35 19.28 0.31 0.51
CA ALA A 35 20.20 -0.05 1.58
C ALA A 35 19.73 0.37 3.00
N PRO A 36 19.25 1.62 3.22
CA PRO A 36 18.74 2.02 4.54
C PRO A 36 17.37 1.41 4.91
N LEU A 37 16.69 0.75 3.95
CA LEU A 37 15.39 0.09 4.19
C LEU A 37 15.56 -1.38 4.61
N LEU A 38 16.79 -1.90 4.57
CA LEU A 38 17.12 -3.26 5.00
C LEU A 38 17.23 -3.33 6.53
N SER A 39 16.65 -4.37 7.10
CA SER A 39 16.81 -4.76 8.50
C SER A 39 18.00 -5.71 8.65
N GLU A 40 18.43 -5.94 9.89
CA GLU A 40 19.47 -6.92 10.18
C GLU A 40 19.08 -8.32 9.68
N GLY A 41 19.97 -8.96 8.93
CA GLY A 41 19.74 -10.30 8.36
C GLY A 41 18.87 -10.31 7.10
N GLU A 42 18.52 -9.15 6.54
CA GLU A 42 17.90 -9.00 5.22
C GLU A 42 18.96 -8.76 4.12
N THR A 43 18.69 -9.20 2.89
CA THR A 43 19.59 -9.05 1.73
C THR A 43 18.77 -8.91 0.45
N ILE A 44 19.23 -8.05 -0.45
CA ILE A 44 18.62 -7.87 -1.77
C ILE A 44 18.92 -9.11 -2.63
N LEU A 45 17.86 -9.79 -3.06
CA LEU A 45 17.94 -10.96 -3.94
C LEU A 45 17.87 -10.58 -5.41
N SER A 46 17.01 -9.63 -5.77
CA SER A 46 16.85 -9.18 -7.15
C SER A 46 16.33 -7.74 -7.25
N ILE A 47 16.64 -7.07 -8.35
CA ILE A 47 16.16 -5.73 -8.68
C ILE A 47 15.53 -5.79 -10.08
N SER A 48 14.30 -5.29 -10.20
CA SER A 48 13.55 -5.27 -11.46
C SER A 48 12.90 -3.90 -11.66
N GLU A 49 13.07 -3.32 -12.85
CA GLU A 49 12.32 -2.13 -13.25
C GLU A 49 10.83 -2.51 -13.42
N ILE A 50 9.92 -1.75 -12.80
CA ILE A 50 8.49 -1.85 -13.05
C ILE A 50 8.19 -0.91 -14.22
N PRO A 51 7.76 -1.44 -15.38
CA PRO A 51 7.29 -0.57 -16.44
C PRO A 51 6.01 0.13 -15.95
N ASP A 52 5.90 1.43 -16.21
CA ASP A 52 4.79 2.31 -15.79
C ASP A 52 3.50 2.01 -16.59
N ASP A 53 3.12 0.74 -16.72
CA ASP A 53 1.95 0.24 -17.47
C ASP A 53 0.63 0.43 -16.69
N GLY A 54 0.62 1.25 -15.62
CA GLY A 54 -0.57 1.58 -14.84
C GLY A 54 -1.14 0.43 -13.98
N ALA A 55 -0.53 -0.75 -13.99
CA ALA A 55 -0.99 -1.92 -13.25
C ALA A 55 -0.24 -2.07 -11.91
N VAL A 56 -0.63 -1.27 -10.91
CA VAL A 56 -0.25 -1.56 -9.52
C VAL A 56 -1.05 -2.79 -9.06
N VAL A 57 -0.47 -3.98 -9.21
CA VAL A 57 -0.96 -5.17 -8.49
C VAL A 57 -0.45 -5.07 -7.05
N ALA A 58 -1.15 -4.25 -6.26
CA ALA A 58 -1.02 -4.33 -4.82
C ALA A 58 -1.69 -5.64 -4.39
N ASP A 59 -0.91 -6.60 -3.90
CA ASP A 59 -1.40 -7.70 -3.06
C ASP A 59 -1.74 -7.15 -1.66
N ALA A 60 -2.53 -6.07 -1.66
CA ALA A 60 -3.18 -5.57 -0.47
C ALA A 60 -4.51 -6.32 -0.37
N PRO A 61 -4.89 -6.86 0.80
CA PRO A 61 -6.23 -7.39 0.99
C PRO A 61 -7.21 -6.30 0.55
N ALA A 62 -8.18 -6.69 -0.28
CA ALA A 62 -9.12 -5.76 -0.89
C ALA A 62 -9.62 -4.76 0.16
N PRO A 63 -9.56 -3.44 -0.11
CA PRO A 63 -10.11 -2.47 0.83
C PRO A 63 -11.57 -2.84 1.05
N LYS A 64 -11.99 -2.93 2.32
CA LYS A 64 -13.39 -3.21 2.68
C LYS A 64 -14.24 -2.16 1.97
N SER A 65 -14.99 -2.57 0.95
CA SER A 65 -15.92 -1.69 0.24
C SER A 65 -16.87 -1.05 1.24
N GLN A 66 -16.91 0.28 1.26
CA GLN A 66 -17.77 1.13 2.10
C GLN A 66 -19.29 0.95 1.87
N ALA A 67 -19.69 -0.05 1.08
CA ALA A 67 -21.07 -0.29 0.68
C ALA A 67 -21.94 -0.99 1.74
N ALA A 68 -21.47 -1.14 2.98
CA ALA A 68 -22.22 -1.79 4.06
C ALA A 68 -22.62 -0.86 5.22
N GLU A 69 -22.22 0.42 5.23
CA GLU A 69 -22.57 1.37 6.32
C GLU A 69 -23.81 2.23 6.05
N LEU A 70 -24.53 1.99 4.94
CA LEU A 70 -25.81 2.66 4.64
C LEU A 70 -27.04 1.85 5.09
N ALA A 71 -26.95 1.14 6.20
CA ALA A 71 -28.15 0.83 6.97
C ALA A 71 -28.47 2.08 7.79
N PRO A 72 -29.55 2.84 7.50
CA PRO A 72 -29.91 3.98 8.32
C PRO A 72 -30.21 3.50 9.74
N VAL A 73 -29.30 3.81 10.68
CA VAL A 73 -29.58 3.75 12.11
C VAL A 73 -30.53 4.89 12.43
N THR A 74 -31.84 4.64 12.37
CA THR A 74 -32.85 5.57 12.89
C THR A 74 -32.67 5.63 14.41
N PRO A 75 -32.12 6.71 15.01
CA PRO A 75 -32.08 6.84 16.45
C PRO A 75 -33.48 7.27 16.91
N GLY A 76 -33.99 6.59 17.94
CA GLY A 76 -35.40 6.61 18.31
C GLY A 76 -35.95 7.89 18.95
N VAL A 77 -37.29 7.95 18.89
CA VAL A 77 -38.24 8.18 20.00
C VAL A 77 -38.34 9.60 20.62
N ALA A 78 -39.56 10.15 20.46
CA ALA A 78 -40.43 10.81 21.47
C ALA A 78 -40.83 12.30 21.32
N ALA A 79 -42.16 12.46 21.34
CA ALA A 79 -42.98 13.48 22.01
C ALA A 79 -43.27 14.84 21.32
N ALA A 80 -44.58 15.07 21.12
CA ALA A 80 -45.22 16.33 20.72
C ALA A 80 -45.04 17.45 21.76
N PRO A 81 -45.35 18.70 21.38
CA PRO A 81 -46.57 19.29 21.94
C PRO A 81 -47.44 20.01 20.90
N GLN A 82 -48.55 20.51 21.41
CA GLN A 82 -49.81 20.82 20.75
C GLN A 82 -49.87 22.29 20.30
N ASP A 83 -50.78 22.56 19.36
CA ASP A 83 -51.78 23.65 19.40
C ASP A 83 -51.74 24.73 18.29
N ILE A 84 -52.96 24.99 17.78
CA ILE A 84 -53.56 26.19 17.14
C ILE A 84 -52.90 26.91 15.95
N ARG A 85 -53.56 26.87 14.78
CA ARG A 85 -54.56 27.89 14.35
C ARG A 85 -55.33 27.47 13.10
#